data_AF-A0A428PVY5-F1
#
_entry.id   AF-A0A428PVY5-F1
#
_cell.length_a   1.000
_cell.length_b   1.000
_cell.length_c   1.000
_cell.angle_alpha   90.00
_cell.angle_beta   90.00
_cell.angle_gamma   90.00
#
_symmetry.space_group_name_H-M   'P 1'
#
loop_
_entity.id
_entity.type
_entity.pdbx_description
1 polymer ?
#
loop_
_entity_poly.entity_id
_entity_poly.type
_entity_poly.pdbx_seq_one_letter_code
_entity_poly.pdbx_strand_id
1 'polypeptide(L)'
;MESLEPKAEYGRIAFDIFALEEWDYSRPCDTNAEQWSMLVQKYLALQPCERTRYHKVACESRERSRSRGRIRGQDHPLLTQDNIARVLQPHQTIQERNICANRWGLATPVWVRTCYEPALEDEYQELKEDWACEGDGLLGARPEEYFLLEDAGLYDAGPNYDRDHTVRTIVTRLPSLGDFYPYPHKLERKERELEELKGQEGELSNYKLVAASCKAEALLYVLDAEAIRENLVKLIWLDAHGKRIWNNKIYPSSMEGMRATFSDGYTLLEATETHCVIGNEES
;
A
#
# COMPACT_ATOMS: atom_id res chain seq x y z
N MET A 1 -11.47 14.74 -13.41
CA MET A 1 -10.22 14.53 -14.15
C MET A 1 -9.15 14.31 -13.09
N GLU A 2 -8.66 13.09 -12.98
CA GLU A 2 -7.73 12.73 -11.91
C GLU A 2 -6.40 13.48 -12.11
N SER A 3 -5.96 14.21 -11.09
CA SER A 3 -4.72 14.98 -11.13
C SER A 3 -3.72 14.43 -10.13
N LEU A 4 -2.47 14.43 -10.54
CA LEU A 4 -1.36 14.04 -9.68
C LEU A 4 -1.23 15.01 -8.50
N GLU A 5 -1.22 14.49 -7.28
CA GLU A 5 -0.99 15.33 -6.10
C GLU A 5 0.47 15.84 -6.10
N PRO A 6 0.75 17.02 -5.51
CA PRO A 6 2.12 17.55 -5.45
C PRO A 6 3.13 16.62 -4.77
N LYS A 7 2.67 15.76 -3.85
CA LYS A 7 3.50 14.74 -3.18
C LYS A 7 3.73 13.49 -4.04
N ALA A 8 2.94 13.29 -5.10
CA ALA A 8 2.98 12.15 -6.02
C ALA A 8 3.67 12.44 -7.36
N GLU A 9 4.15 13.68 -7.56
CA GLU A 9 5.00 14.05 -8.70
C GLU A 9 6.14 13.05 -8.92
N TYR A 10 6.51 12.84 -10.19
CA TYR A 10 7.63 11.97 -10.52
C TYR A 10 8.91 12.45 -9.84
N GLY A 11 9.59 11.53 -9.14
CA GLY A 11 10.77 11.82 -8.33
C GLY A 11 10.46 12.26 -6.89
N ARG A 12 9.19 12.19 -6.46
CA ARG A 12 8.79 12.45 -5.06
C ARG A 12 8.59 11.19 -4.22
N ILE A 13 8.50 10.04 -4.87
CA ILE A 13 8.37 8.74 -4.23
C ILE A 13 9.77 8.11 -4.21
N ALA A 14 10.18 7.52 -3.09
CA ALA A 14 11.51 6.93 -2.96
C ALA A 14 11.78 5.86 -4.02
N PHE A 15 10.76 5.06 -4.35
CA PHE A 15 10.85 4.09 -5.43
C PHE A 15 11.13 4.71 -6.81
N ASP A 16 10.68 5.94 -7.10
CA ASP A 16 11.00 6.60 -8.37
C ASP A 16 12.51 6.78 -8.52
N ILE A 17 13.18 7.19 -7.43
CA ILE A 17 14.63 7.41 -7.42
C ILE A 17 15.35 6.07 -7.60
N PHE A 18 14.95 5.05 -6.85
CA PHE A 18 15.49 3.69 -6.98
C PHE A 18 15.34 3.18 -8.42
N ALA A 19 14.14 3.27 -8.99
CA ALA A 19 13.84 2.77 -10.32
C ALA A 19 14.68 3.48 -11.37
N LEU A 20 14.83 4.81 -11.30
CA LEU A 20 15.64 5.58 -12.23
C LEU A 20 17.14 5.25 -12.15
N GLU A 21 17.68 5.08 -10.94
CA GLU A 21 19.10 4.75 -10.72
C GLU A 21 19.45 3.32 -11.14
N GLU A 22 18.55 2.37 -10.91
CA GLU A 22 18.77 0.94 -11.15
C GLU A 22 18.25 0.48 -12.51
N TRP A 23 17.68 1.39 -13.32
CA TRP A 23 17.22 1.06 -14.67
C TRP A 23 18.40 0.79 -15.60
N ASP A 24 18.45 -0.41 -16.20
CA ASP A 24 19.27 -0.73 -17.36
C ASP A 24 18.70 -0.09 -18.65
N TYR A 25 19.17 1.11 -18.97
CA TYR A 25 18.75 1.85 -20.16
C TYR A 25 19.19 1.22 -21.48
N SER A 26 20.11 0.26 -21.46
CA SER A 26 20.58 -0.45 -22.65
C SER A 26 19.60 -1.49 -23.17
N ARG A 27 18.65 -1.92 -22.31
CA ARG A 27 17.63 -2.91 -22.66
C ARG A 27 16.60 -2.36 -23.65
N PRO A 28 16.05 -3.20 -24.54
CA PRO A 28 14.90 -2.87 -25.38
C PRO A 28 13.63 -2.50 -24.59
N CYS A 29 12.79 -1.62 -25.16
CA CYS A 29 11.58 -1.10 -24.49
C CYS A 29 10.49 -2.15 -24.24
N ASP A 30 10.44 -3.23 -25.03
CA ASP A 30 9.52 -4.35 -24.84
C ASP A 30 9.80 -5.15 -23.56
N THR A 31 11.00 -5.03 -22.99
CA THR A 31 11.37 -5.65 -21.70
C THR A 31 11.09 -4.76 -20.48
N ASN A 32 10.56 -3.54 -20.68
CA ASN A 32 10.37 -2.59 -19.58
C ASN A 32 9.45 -3.13 -18.47
N ALA A 33 8.38 -3.87 -18.80
CA ALA A 33 7.46 -4.41 -17.79
C ALA A 33 8.10 -5.50 -16.91
N GLU A 34 8.92 -6.36 -17.51
CA GLU A 34 9.71 -7.37 -16.79
C GLU A 34 10.72 -6.68 -15.87
N GLN A 35 11.43 -5.68 -16.41
CA GLN A 35 12.42 -4.93 -15.66
C GLN A 35 11.80 -4.17 -14.48
N TRP A 36 10.65 -3.53 -14.66
CA TRP A 36 9.89 -2.90 -13.58
C TRP A 36 9.59 -3.91 -12.47
N SER A 37 9.04 -5.07 -12.83
CA SER A 37 8.69 -6.12 -11.86
C SER A 37 9.93 -6.60 -11.08
N MET A 38 11.06 -6.78 -11.74
CA MET A 38 12.34 -7.10 -11.09
C MET A 38 12.80 -6.01 -10.13
N LEU A 39 12.68 -4.73 -10.53
CA LEU A 39 13.08 -3.60 -9.70
C LEU A 39 12.19 -3.46 -8.47
N VAL A 40 10.89 -3.68 -8.58
CA VAL A 40 9.99 -3.72 -7.41
C VAL A 40 10.43 -4.81 -6.43
N GLN A 41 10.69 -6.03 -6.91
CA GLN A 41 11.18 -7.11 -6.06
C GLN A 41 12.52 -6.76 -5.40
N LYS A 42 13.46 -6.18 -6.15
CA LYS A 42 14.77 -5.74 -5.63
C LYS A 42 14.61 -4.66 -4.57
N TYR A 43 13.73 -3.69 -4.78
CA TYR A 43 13.46 -2.62 -3.81
C TYR A 43 12.84 -3.15 -2.52
N LEU A 44 11.85 -4.02 -2.64
CA LEU A 44 11.17 -4.61 -1.50
C LEU A 44 12.06 -5.58 -0.72
N ALA A 45 13.06 -6.18 -1.38
CA ALA A 45 14.07 -6.99 -0.71
C ALA A 45 15.05 -6.16 0.14
N LEU A 46 15.20 -4.86 -0.11
CA LEU A 46 16.00 -3.97 0.73
C LEU A 46 15.38 -3.88 2.13
N GLN A 47 16.24 -3.80 3.14
CA GLN A 47 15.86 -3.40 4.48
C GLN A 47 15.35 -1.96 4.47
N PRO A 48 14.38 -1.59 5.32
CA PRO A 48 13.86 -0.22 5.38
C PRO A 48 14.96 0.84 5.56
N CYS A 49 16.00 0.56 6.35
CA CYS A 49 17.13 1.46 6.56
C CYS A 49 17.93 1.73 5.27
N GLU A 50 18.06 0.74 4.37
CA GLU A 50 18.75 0.88 3.08
C GLU A 50 17.96 1.77 2.10
N ARG A 51 16.63 1.84 2.25
CA ARG A 51 15.76 2.69 1.43
C ARG A 51 15.85 4.17 1.81
N THR A 52 16.35 4.50 3.01
CA THR A 52 16.46 5.87 3.54
C THR A 52 17.18 6.83 2.58
N ARG A 53 18.17 6.34 1.84
CA ARG A 53 18.90 7.18 0.87
C ARG A 53 17.98 7.75 -0.21
N TYR A 54 17.05 6.94 -0.73
CA TYR A 54 16.11 7.33 -1.77
C TYR A 54 15.04 8.26 -1.21
N HIS A 55 14.57 8.00 0.02
CA HIS A 55 13.69 8.91 0.74
C HIS A 55 14.31 10.30 0.90
N LYS A 56 15.60 10.37 1.26
CA LYS A 56 16.32 11.64 1.41
C LYS A 56 16.35 12.42 0.09
N VAL A 57 16.72 11.77 -1.01
CA VAL A 57 16.75 12.39 -2.35
C VAL A 57 15.36 12.88 -2.76
N ALA A 58 14.33 12.06 -2.59
CA ALA A 58 12.95 12.43 -2.89
C ALA A 58 12.43 13.61 -2.03
N CYS A 59 12.84 13.69 -0.76
CA CYS A 59 12.51 14.80 0.13
C CYS A 59 13.25 16.10 -0.25
N GLU A 60 14.55 16.04 -0.51
CA GLU A 60 15.34 17.20 -0.91
C GLU A 60 14.84 17.82 -2.22
N SER A 61 14.45 16.97 -3.18
CA SER A 61 13.77 17.36 -4.41
C SER A 61 12.53 18.23 -4.10
N ARG A 62 11.70 17.81 -3.13
CA ARG A 62 10.48 18.51 -2.72
C ARG A 62 10.76 19.91 -2.15
N GLU A 63 11.79 20.04 -1.32
CA GLU A 63 12.17 21.30 -0.69
C GLU A 63 12.73 22.31 -1.70
N ARG A 64 13.52 21.86 -2.68
CA ARG A 64 14.05 22.69 -3.76
C ARG A 64 12.95 23.21 -4.69
N SER A 65 11.97 22.37 -4.99
CA SER A 65 10.82 22.77 -5.81
C SER A 65 9.95 23.85 -5.12
N ARG A 66 9.76 23.76 -3.80
CA ARG A 66 9.03 24.78 -3.02
C ARG A 66 9.72 26.14 -2.98
N SER A 67 11.05 26.16 -3.00
CA SER A 67 11.84 27.40 -2.92
C SER A 67 12.08 28.08 -4.28
N ARG A 68 11.93 27.37 -5.41
CA ARG A 68 12.24 27.91 -6.76
C ARG A 68 11.04 28.08 -7.70
N GLY A 69 9.81 27.80 -7.27
CA GLY A 69 8.59 28.22 -7.98
C GLY A 69 8.29 27.52 -9.33
N ARG A 70 9.08 26.52 -9.75
CA ARG A 70 8.75 25.56 -10.83
C ARG A 70 9.82 24.47 -10.89
N ILE A 71 9.38 23.23 -11.15
CA ILE A 71 10.25 22.07 -11.38
C ILE A 71 11.03 22.31 -12.68
N ARG A 72 12.30 22.70 -12.57
CA ARG A 72 13.28 22.53 -13.66
C ARG A 72 14.05 21.27 -13.33
N GLY A 73 14.19 20.34 -14.28
CA GLY A 73 14.83 19.02 -14.14
C GLY A 73 16.28 19.03 -13.64
N GLN A 74 16.47 19.49 -12.41
CA GLN A 74 17.73 19.64 -11.68
C GLN A 74 17.67 18.99 -10.29
N ASP A 75 16.54 18.38 -9.90
CA ASP A 75 16.39 17.75 -8.59
C ASP A 75 17.12 16.39 -8.53
N HIS A 76 17.09 15.62 -9.62
CA HIS A 76 17.88 14.40 -9.81
C HIS A 76 18.31 14.28 -11.29
N PRO A 77 19.58 13.93 -11.61
CA PRO A 77 20.09 13.97 -12.98
C PRO A 77 19.36 13.03 -13.94
N LEU A 78 18.77 11.94 -13.43
CA LEU A 78 18.01 10.97 -14.22
C LEU A 78 16.51 11.32 -14.33
N LEU A 79 16.03 12.36 -13.65
CA LEU A 79 14.63 12.78 -13.69
C LEU A 79 14.37 13.69 -14.90
N THR A 80 14.63 13.15 -16.10
CA THR A 80 14.32 13.80 -17.38
C THR A 80 12.93 13.40 -17.85
N GLN A 81 12.33 14.19 -18.75
CA GLN A 81 11.02 13.87 -19.30
C GLN A 81 11.01 12.51 -20.03
N ASP A 82 12.08 12.21 -20.76
CA ASP A 82 12.23 10.94 -21.50
C ASP A 82 12.31 9.75 -20.54
N ASN A 83 13.06 9.89 -19.44
CA ASN A 83 13.16 8.83 -18.43
C ASN A 83 11.84 8.66 -17.68
N ILE A 84 11.13 9.74 -17.35
CA ILE A 84 9.80 9.65 -16.73
C ILE A 84 8.84 8.89 -17.64
N ALA A 85 8.77 9.27 -18.92
CA ALA A 85 7.88 8.67 -19.91
C ALA A 85 8.18 7.18 -20.15
N ARG A 86 9.45 6.78 -20.04
CA ARG A 86 9.90 5.41 -20.25
C ARG A 86 9.81 4.53 -18.99
N VAL A 87 10.26 5.04 -17.85
CA VAL A 87 10.56 4.24 -16.65
C VAL A 87 9.46 4.30 -15.60
N LEU A 88 8.77 5.42 -15.46
CA LEU A 88 7.83 5.63 -14.34
C LEU A 88 6.38 5.64 -14.81
N GLN A 89 6.08 6.46 -15.82
CA GLN A 89 4.71 6.70 -16.28
C GLN A 89 3.97 5.43 -16.76
N PRO A 90 4.59 4.45 -17.45
CA PRO A 90 3.85 3.30 -17.97
C PRO A 90 3.37 2.30 -16.91
N HIS A 91 3.96 2.33 -15.71
CA HIS A 91 3.80 1.25 -14.73
C HIS A 91 2.89 1.60 -13.57
N GLN A 92 2.56 2.88 -13.40
CA GLN A 92 1.63 3.33 -12.36
C GLN A 92 0.61 4.33 -12.91
N THR A 93 -0.65 4.16 -12.54
CA THR A 93 -1.71 5.16 -12.78
C THR A 93 -1.51 6.39 -11.88
N ILE A 94 -2.21 7.49 -12.19
CA ILE A 94 -2.21 8.69 -11.33
C ILE A 94 -2.71 8.33 -9.92
N GLN A 95 -3.78 7.54 -9.84
CA GLN A 95 -4.33 7.03 -8.58
C GLN A 95 -3.30 6.26 -7.76
N GLU A 96 -2.63 5.28 -8.38
CA GLU A 96 -1.63 4.45 -7.72
C GLU A 96 -0.45 5.26 -7.18
N ARG A 97 -0.03 6.29 -7.93
CA ARG A 97 0.99 7.23 -7.47
C ARG A 97 0.52 8.07 -6.29
N ASN A 98 -0.72 8.54 -6.31
CA ASN A 98 -1.31 9.28 -5.19
C ASN A 98 -1.37 8.41 -3.93
N ILE A 99 -1.75 7.13 -4.05
CA ILE A 99 -1.72 6.14 -2.96
C ILE A 99 -0.29 5.97 -2.43
N CYS A 100 0.69 5.69 -3.30
CA CYS A 100 2.09 5.51 -2.91
C CYS A 100 2.74 6.75 -2.29
N ALA A 101 2.27 7.94 -2.66
CA ALA A 101 2.72 9.19 -2.06
C ALA A 101 2.04 9.46 -0.71
N ASN A 102 0.94 8.79 -0.42
CA ASN A 102 0.21 8.91 0.82
C ASN A 102 0.92 8.11 1.93
N ARG A 103 1.19 8.77 3.06
CA ARG A 103 2.12 8.27 4.10
C ARG A 103 1.42 7.88 5.41
N TRP A 104 0.14 7.53 5.34
CA TRP A 104 -0.71 7.36 6.53
C TRP A 104 -0.82 5.89 6.97
N GLY A 105 -0.16 4.95 6.28
CA GLY A 105 -0.01 3.58 6.76
C GLY A 105 -1.34 2.85 6.86
N LEU A 106 -1.48 2.14 7.97
CA LEU A 106 -2.68 1.42 8.36
C LEU A 106 -3.93 2.31 8.50
N ALA A 107 -3.77 3.62 8.70
CA ALA A 107 -4.89 4.56 8.81
C ALA A 107 -5.59 4.86 7.47
N THR A 108 -4.96 4.50 6.36
CA THR A 108 -5.52 4.66 5.01
C THR A 108 -5.45 3.32 4.26
N PRO A 109 -6.32 2.35 4.61
CA PRO A 109 -6.36 1.09 3.91
C PRO A 109 -6.74 1.29 2.43
N VAL A 110 -6.15 0.48 1.55
CA VAL A 110 -6.43 0.54 0.11
C VAL A 110 -7.54 -0.46 -0.22
N TRP A 111 -8.64 0.04 -0.79
CA TRP A 111 -9.76 -0.76 -1.27
C TRP A 111 -9.45 -1.28 -2.66
N VAL A 112 -9.46 -2.60 -2.85
CA VAL A 112 -9.10 -3.25 -4.11
C VAL A 112 -10.21 -4.19 -4.53
N ARG A 113 -10.90 -3.83 -5.62
CA ARG A 113 -11.87 -4.70 -6.27
C ARG A 113 -11.13 -5.67 -7.17
N THR A 114 -11.31 -6.97 -6.93
CA THR A 114 -10.66 -8.03 -7.71
C THR A 114 -11.64 -8.94 -8.44
N CYS A 115 -12.94 -8.80 -8.17
CA CYS A 115 -14.00 -9.48 -8.89
C CYS A 115 -14.88 -8.47 -9.65
N TYR A 116 -15.05 -8.73 -10.95
CA TYR A 116 -15.84 -7.91 -11.87
C TYR A 116 -16.92 -8.74 -12.58
N GLU A 117 -17.37 -9.84 -11.96
CA GLU A 117 -18.49 -10.63 -12.47
C GLU A 117 -19.77 -9.75 -12.51
N PRO A 118 -20.43 -9.59 -13.67
CA PRO A 118 -21.62 -8.73 -13.77
C PRO A 118 -22.76 -9.13 -12.85
N ALA A 119 -22.83 -10.41 -12.47
CA ALA A 119 -23.86 -10.94 -11.59
C ALA A 119 -23.66 -10.56 -10.10
N LEU A 120 -22.51 -9.96 -9.76
CA LEU A 120 -22.17 -9.51 -8.40
C LEU A 120 -22.04 -7.97 -8.32
N GLU A 121 -22.42 -7.26 -9.37
CA GLU A 121 -22.25 -5.81 -9.44
C GLU A 121 -23.13 -5.11 -8.41
N ASP A 122 -24.40 -5.52 -8.28
CA ASP A 122 -25.35 -4.89 -7.37
C ASP A 122 -24.89 -5.09 -5.92
N GLU A 123 -24.51 -6.31 -5.54
CA GLU A 123 -23.97 -6.63 -4.22
C GLU A 123 -22.67 -5.89 -3.93
N TYR A 124 -21.81 -5.70 -4.94
CA TYR A 124 -20.60 -4.89 -4.79
C TYR A 124 -20.92 -3.42 -4.52
N GLN A 125 -21.89 -2.84 -5.24
CA GLN A 125 -22.28 -1.45 -5.03
C GLN A 125 -22.88 -1.24 -3.64
N GLU A 126 -23.74 -2.16 -3.17
CA GLU A 126 -24.26 -2.12 -1.80
C GLU A 126 -23.12 -2.15 -0.76
N LEU A 127 -22.18 -3.10 -0.90
CA LEU A 127 -21.01 -3.22 -0.04
C LEU A 127 -20.14 -1.94 -0.03
N LYS A 128 -19.99 -1.30 -1.19
CA LYS A 128 -19.23 -0.06 -1.35
C LYS A 128 -19.96 1.16 -0.76
N GLU A 129 -21.28 1.21 -0.86
CA GLU A 129 -22.10 2.26 -0.27
C GLU A 129 -22.08 2.21 1.26
N ASP A 130 -22.18 1.01 1.84
CA ASP A 130 -22.03 0.79 3.27
C ASP A 130 -20.67 1.32 3.77
N TRP A 131 -19.60 1.06 3.02
CA TRP A 131 -18.27 1.63 3.27
C TRP A 131 -18.21 3.16 3.14
N ALA A 132 -18.88 3.74 2.15
CA ALA A 132 -18.79 5.18 1.85
C ALA A 132 -19.57 6.07 2.83
N CYS A 133 -20.55 5.52 3.55
CA CYS A 133 -21.40 6.26 4.48
C CYS A 133 -20.73 6.59 5.83
N GLU A 134 -19.53 6.08 6.10
CA GLU A 134 -18.82 6.22 7.38
C GLU A 134 -17.83 7.41 7.40
N GLY A 135 -18.29 8.60 7.02
CA GLY A 135 -17.55 9.85 7.23
C GLY A 135 -18.04 10.55 8.50
N ASP A 136 -17.17 10.66 9.53
CA ASP A 136 -17.48 11.37 10.78
C ASP A 136 -18.03 12.77 10.46
N GLY A 137 -19.23 13.07 10.99
CA GLY A 137 -20.01 14.28 10.70
C GLY A 137 -19.34 15.59 11.08
N LEU A 138 -18.08 15.56 11.53
CA LEU A 138 -17.26 16.73 11.83
C LEU A 138 -16.34 17.17 10.70
N LEU A 139 -16.11 16.35 9.67
CA LEU A 139 -15.50 16.74 8.38
C LEU A 139 -15.80 15.59 7.41
N GLY A 140 -16.75 15.80 6.48
CA GLY A 140 -17.26 14.81 5.51
C GLY A 140 -16.24 14.27 4.51
N ALA A 141 -15.16 13.66 4.99
CA ALA A 141 -14.20 12.92 4.23
C ALA A 141 -14.75 11.51 4.03
N ARG A 142 -15.53 11.34 2.95
CA ARG A 142 -15.66 10.04 2.28
C ARG A 142 -14.26 9.40 2.21
N PRO A 143 -14.11 8.07 2.26
CA PRO A 143 -12.86 7.43 1.81
C PRO A 143 -12.47 8.13 0.52
N GLU A 144 -11.35 8.87 0.53
CA GLU A 144 -11.03 9.71 -0.61
C GLU A 144 -10.98 8.78 -1.81
N GLU A 145 -11.68 9.11 -2.90
CA GLU A 145 -11.78 8.27 -4.12
C GLU A 145 -10.40 7.76 -4.58
N TYR A 146 -9.33 8.46 -4.19
CA TYR A 146 -7.93 8.08 -4.35
C TYR A 146 -7.53 6.70 -3.81
N PHE A 147 -8.20 6.11 -2.81
CA PHE A 147 -7.81 4.82 -2.24
C PHE A 147 -8.59 3.61 -2.79
N LEU A 148 -9.38 3.82 -3.84
CA LEU A 148 -10.22 2.78 -4.45
C LEU A 148 -9.64 2.30 -5.78
N LEU A 149 -9.05 1.12 -5.80
CA LEU A 149 -8.53 0.47 -6.99
C LEU A 149 -9.61 -0.41 -7.65
N GLU A 150 -10.25 0.11 -8.70
CA GLU A 150 -11.38 -0.51 -9.40
C GLU A 150 -11.17 -0.67 -10.92
N ASP A 151 -9.92 -0.67 -11.38
CA ASP A 151 -9.61 -0.92 -12.80
C ASP A 151 -9.57 -2.44 -13.09
N ALA A 152 -10.62 -2.94 -13.75
CA ALA A 152 -10.74 -4.34 -14.14
C ALA A 152 -9.57 -4.81 -15.02
N GLY A 153 -9.02 -3.95 -15.88
CA GLY A 153 -7.88 -4.30 -16.74
C GLY A 153 -6.58 -4.52 -15.97
N LEU A 154 -6.53 -4.10 -14.71
CA LEU A 154 -5.35 -4.17 -13.85
C LEU A 154 -5.51 -5.13 -12.67
N TYR A 155 -6.71 -5.23 -12.11
CA TYR A 155 -6.96 -5.90 -10.83
C TYR A 155 -7.94 -7.07 -10.88
N ASP A 156 -8.58 -7.34 -12.03
CA ASP A 156 -9.44 -8.51 -12.17
C ASP A 156 -8.64 -9.79 -11.97
N ALA A 157 -8.95 -10.53 -10.90
CA ALA A 157 -8.31 -11.80 -10.58
C ALA A 157 -8.97 -12.98 -11.32
N GLY A 158 -10.10 -12.73 -12.00
CA GLY A 158 -10.87 -13.73 -12.71
C GLY A 158 -11.44 -14.82 -11.77
N PRO A 159 -11.93 -15.94 -12.35
CA PRO A 159 -12.59 -16.99 -11.58
C PRO A 159 -11.62 -17.83 -10.72
N ASN A 160 -10.33 -17.80 -11.06
CA ASN A 160 -9.28 -18.54 -10.36
C ASN A 160 -8.50 -17.61 -9.43
N TYR A 161 -9.22 -16.94 -8.53
CA TYR A 161 -8.62 -16.03 -7.58
C TYR A 161 -7.48 -16.71 -6.80
N ASP A 162 -6.27 -16.18 -7.00
CA ASP A 162 -5.09 -16.49 -6.20
C ASP A 162 -4.74 -15.25 -5.39
N ARG A 163 -4.88 -15.36 -4.07
CA ARG A 163 -4.56 -14.29 -3.12
C ARG A 163 -3.12 -13.82 -3.23
N ASP A 164 -2.18 -14.73 -3.32
CA ASP A 164 -0.76 -14.38 -3.35
C ASP A 164 -0.39 -13.75 -4.68
N HIS A 165 -0.99 -14.21 -5.78
CA HIS A 165 -0.88 -13.54 -7.07
C HIS A 165 -1.46 -12.12 -7.02
N THR A 166 -2.66 -11.97 -6.45
CA THR A 166 -3.33 -10.67 -6.27
C THR A 166 -2.47 -9.70 -5.48
N VAL A 167 -1.95 -10.11 -4.32
CA VAL A 167 -1.06 -9.29 -3.50
C VAL A 167 0.20 -8.90 -4.27
N ARG A 168 0.83 -9.85 -4.99
CA ARG A 168 1.99 -9.55 -5.85
C ARG A 168 1.65 -8.52 -6.93
N THR A 169 0.50 -8.61 -7.56
CA THR A 169 0.04 -7.65 -8.57
C THR A 169 -0.12 -6.26 -7.96
N ILE A 170 -0.83 -6.15 -6.83
CA ILE A 170 -1.04 -4.88 -6.12
C ILE A 170 0.30 -4.25 -5.73
N VAL A 171 1.19 -5.02 -5.10
CA VAL A 171 2.50 -4.55 -4.63
C VAL A 171 3.44 -4.19 -5.78
N THR A 172 3.34 -4.88 -6.94
CA THR A 172 4.10 -4.51 -8.15
C THR A 172 3.69 -3.15 -8.69
N ARG A 173 2.41 -2.79 -8.53
CA ARG A 173 1.88 -1.48 -8.92
C ARG A 173 2.05 -0.41 -7.83
N LEU A 174 2.14 -0.83 -6.57
CA LEU A 174 2.28 0.03 -5.40
C LEU A 174 3.54 -0.31 -4.57
N PRO A 175 4.76 -0.18 -5.13
CA PRO A 175 6.00 -0.59 -4.46
C PRO A 175 6.33 0.19 -3.18
N SER A 176 5.72 1.36 -2.99
CA SER A 176 5.90 2.18 -1.77
C SER A 176 4.77 2.01 -0.75
N LEU A 177 3.85 1.05 -0.97
CA LEU A 177 2.69 0.87 -0.11
C LEU A 177 3.04 0.59 1.36
N GLY A 178 4.13 -0.13 1.64
CA GLY A 178 4.62 -0.42 3.00
C GLY A 178 5.84 0.43 3.40
N ASP A 179 6.17 1.45 2.62
CA ASP A 179 7.43 2.19 2.74
C ASP A 179 7.22 3.53 3.45
N PHE A 180 6.75 3.45 4.69
CA PHE A 180 6.45 4.61 5.51
C PHE A 180 7.72 5.13 6.19
N TYR A 181 7.97 6.43 6.00
CA TYR A 181 9.06 7.24 6.59
C TYR A 181 10.12 6.46 7.40
N PRO A 182 11.31 6.19 6.82
CA PRO A 182 12.42 5.63 7.57
C PRO A 182 13.08 6.74 8.39
N TYR A 183 12.36 7.30 9.36
CA TYR A 183 13.01 8.08 10.40
C TYR A 183 13.84 7.09 11.22
N PRO A 184 15.16 7.29 11.36
CA PRO A 184 16.02 6.34 12.06
C PRO A 184 15.48 5.95 13.44
N HIS A 185 14.96 6.94 14.20
CA HIS A 185 14.38 6.69 15.52
C HIS A 185 13.12 5.80 15.51
N LYS A 186 12.29 5.83 14.45
CA LYS A 186 11.12 4.95 14.33
C LYS A 186 11.55 3.52 13.99
N LEU A 187 12.51 3.37 13.09
CA LEU A 187 13.09 2.08 12.75
C LEU A 187 13.76 1.45 13.97
N GLU A 188 14.62 2.18 14.67
CA GLU A 188 15.30 1.72 15.89
C GLU A 188 14.31 1.32 16.99
N ARG A 189 13.22 2.09 17.15
CA ARG A 189 12.15 1.74 18.10
C ARG A 189 11.48 0.42 17.71
N LYS A 190 11.10 0.27 16.45
CA LYS A 190 10.41 -0.93 15.95
C LYS A 190 11.32 -2.17 15.98
N GLU A 191 12.59 -2.02 15.65
CA GLU A 191 13.61 -3.08 15.77
C GLU A 191 13.78 -3.52 17.22
N ARG A 192 13.82 -2.57 18.17
CA ARG A 192 13.88 -2.87 19.61
C ARG A 192 12.64 -3.60 20.09
N GLU A 193 11.45 -3.11 19.75
CA GLU A 193 10.18 -3.75 20.10
C GLU A 193 10.12 -5.20 19.58
N LEU A 194 10.58 -5.43 18.33
CA LEU A 194 10.66 -6.78 17.76
C LEU A 194 11.69 -7.68 18.45
N GLU A 195 12.84 -7.15 18.86
CA GLU A 195 13.88 -7.92 19.55
C GLU A 195 13.45 -8.29 20.98
N GLU A 196 12.83 -7.36 21.71
CA GLU A 196 12.21 -7.63 23.01
C GLU A 196 11.14 -8.72 22.89
N LEU A 197 10.33 -8.68 21.82
CA LEU A 197 9.31 -9.69 21.58
C LEU A 197 9.89 -11.09 21.37
N LYS A 198 10.99 -11.23 20.60
CA LYS A 198 11.63 -12.54 20.38
C LYS A 198 12.05 -13.22 21.69
N GLY A 199 12.43 -12.42 22.70
CA GLY A 199 12.74 -12.94 24.03
C GLY A 199 11.55 -13.55 24.77
N GLN A 200 10.32 -13.30 24.30
CA GLN A 200 9.06 -13.77 24.87
C GLN A 200 8.40 -14.89 24.03
N GLU A 201 9.13 -15.43 23.05
CA GLU A 201 8.64 -16.53 22.20
C GLU A 201 8.35 -17.77 23.07
N GLY A 202 7.09 -18.22 23.05
CA GLY A 202 6.60 -19.33 23.87
C GLY A 202 6.00 -18.94 25.22
N GLU A 203 6.13 -17.68 25.66
CA GLU A 203 5.49 -17.17 26.87
C GLU A 203 4.12 -16.52 26.58
N LEU A 204 3.99 -15.86 25.43
CA LEU A 204 2.76 -15.21 24.98
C LEU A 204 1.88 -16.18 24.16
N SER A 205 0.65 -16.42 24.61
CA SER A 205 -0.33 -17.26 23.88
C SER A 205 -0.64 -16.73 22.48
N ASN A 206 -0.62 -15.41 22.29
CA ASN A 206 -0.89 -14.73 21.02
C ASN A 206 0.39 -14.20 20.34
N TYR A 207 1.57 -14.77 20.65
CA TYR A 207 2.87 -14.28 20.15
C TYR A 207 2.89 -14.00 18.64
N LYS A 208 2.34 -14.89 17.82
CA LYS A 208 2.28 -14.72 16.35
C LYS A 208 1.52 -13.45 15.93
N LEU A 209 0.39 -13.18 16.57
CA LEU A 209 -0.44 -12.01 16.29
C LEU A 209 0.25 -10.72 16.76
N VAL A 210 0.85 -10.73 17.96
CA VAL A 210 1.62 -9.59 18.47
C VAL A 210 2.82 -9.30 17.54
N ALA A 211 3.54 -10.33 17.11
CA ALA A 211 4.67 -10.20 16.19
C ALA A 211 4.24 -9.68 14.81
N ALA A 212 3.09 -10.14 14.28
CA ALA A 212 2.52 -9.60 13.05
C ALA A 212 2.11 -8.14 13.24
N SER A 213 1.52 -7.79 14.38
CA SER A 213 1.09 -6.43 14.69
C SER A 213 2.24 -5.44 14.71
N CYS A 214 3.36 -5.81 15.33
CA CYS A 214 4.58 -4.99 15.30
C CYS A 214 5.16 -4.82 13.89
N LYS A 215 4.95 -5.78 12.98
CA LYS A 215 5.49 -5.75 11.61
C LYS A 215 4.58 -5.04 10.61
N ALA A 216 3.30 -4.90 10.90
CA ALA A 216 2.32 -4.30 10.00
C ALA A 216 2.73 -2.87 9.60
N GLU A 217 2.62 -2.59 8.31
CA GLU A 217 2.88 -1.28 7.72
C GLU A 217 1.72 -0.82 6.84
N ALA A 218 1.12 -1.75 6.08
CA ALA A 218 0.00 -1.44 5.19
C ALA A 218 -1.15 -2.43 5.34
N LEU A 219 -2.34 -1.97 4.98
CA LEU A 219 -3.59 -2.72 5.04
C LEU A 219 -4.32 -2.61 3.70
N LEU A 220 -4.69 -3.75 3.14
CA LEU A 220 -5.53 -3.85 1.94
C LEU A 220 -6.89 -4.40 2.32
N TYR A 221 -7.94 -3.84 1.72
CA TYR A 221 -9.29 -4.38 1.71
C TYR A 221 -9.52 -4.99 0.33
N VAL A 222 -9.63 -6.32 0.26
CA VAL A 222 -9.75 -7.05 -0.99
C VAL A 222 -11.15 -7.62 -1.15
N LEU A 223 -11.79 -7.26 -2.25
CA LEU A 223 -13.17 -7.62 -2.58
C LEU A 223 -13.15 -8.58 -3.77
N ASP A 224 -12.96 -9.85 -3.44
CA ASP A 224 -13.08 -10.95 -4.40
C ASP A 224 -14.52 -11.50 -4.43
N ALA A 225 -14.74 -12.52 -5.26
CA ALA A 225 -16.07 -13.05 -5.50
C ALA A 225 -16.71 -13.67 -4.25
N GLU A 226 -15.91 -14.19 -3.30
CA GLU A 226 -16.42 -14.70 -2.03
C GLU A 226 -16.80 -13.53 -1.10
N ALA A 227 -15.92 -12.53 -1.00
CA ALA A 227 -16.14 -11.34 -0.19
C ALA A 227 -17.46 -10.64 -0.56
N ILE A 228 -17.70 -10.45 -1.86
CA ILE A 228 -18.92 -9.80 -2.35
C ILE A 228 -20.17 -10.65 -2.06
N ARG A 229 -20.13 -11.97 -2.38
CA ARG A 229 -21.28 -12.86 -2.16
C ARG A 229 -21.67 -13.02 -0.70
N GLU A 230 -20.68 -13.01 0.20
CA GLU A 230 -20.90 -13.22 1.62
C GLU A 230 -21.09 -11.91 2.41
N ASN A 231 -21.07 -10.76 1.72
CA ASN A 231 -21.09 -9.43 2.33
C ASN A 231 -19.97 -9.26 3.39
N LEU A 232 -18.75 -9.56 2.98
CA LEU A 232 -17.53 -9.51 3.79
C LEU A 232 -16.47 -8.65 3.10
N VAL A 233 -15.51 -8.20 3.90
CA VAL A 233 -14.27 -7.58 3.38
C VAL A 233 -13.07 -8.34 3.91
N LYS A 234 -12.16 -8.70 2.99
CA LYS A 234 -10.91 -9.40 3.31
C LYS A 234 -9.82 -8.39 3.63
N LEU A 235 -9.28 -8.46 4.83
CA LEU A 235 -8.19 -7.64 5.31
C LEU A 235 -6.88 -8.40 5.06
N ILE A 236 -5.97 -7.76 4.33
CA ILE A 236 -4.62 -8.28 4.09
C ILE A 236 -3.61 -7.30 4.67
N TRP A 237 -2.86 -7.75 5.65
CA TRP A 237 -1.85 -6.96 6.34
C TRP A 237 -0.49 -7.24 5.74
N LEU A 238 0.22 -6.17 5.40
CA LEU A 238 1.53 -6.24 4.76
C LEU A 238 2.61 -5.66 5.68
N ASP A 239 3.79 -6.25 5.63
CA ASP A 239 5.00 -5.65 6.21
C ASP A 239 5.66 -4.63 5.27
N ALA A 240 6.77 -4.05 5.70
CA ALA A 240 7.57 -3.12 4.92
C ALA A 240 8.14 -3.73 3.61
N HIS A 241 8.12 -5.05 3.45
CA HIS A 241 8.58 -5.75 2.25
C HIS A 241 7.42 -6.11 1.31
N GLY A 242 6.20 -5.65 1.61
CA GLY A 242 5.00 -5.99 0.84
C GLY A 242 4.59 -7.45 0.99
N LYS A 243 5.10 -8.15 2.01
CA LYS A 243 4.71 -9.54 2.30
C LYS A 243 3.49 -9.56 3.21
N ARG A 244 2.56 -10.47 2.91
CA ARG A 244 1.45 -10.77 3.80
C ARG A 244 1.99 -11.31 5.12
N ILE A 245 1.59 -10.68 6.22
CA ILE A 245 1.90 -11.11 7.59
C ILE A 245 0.68 -11.57 8.36
N TRP A 246 -0.51 -11.15 7.93
CA TRP A 246 -1.78 -11.56 8.52
C TRP A 246 -2.91 -11.38 7.51
N ASN A 247 -4.01 -12.12 7.69
CA ASN A 247 -5.24 -11.91 6.96
C ASN A 247 -6.45 -12.31 7.79
N ASN A 248 -7.54 -11.58 7.62
CA ASN A 248 -8.80 -11.81 8.31
C ASN A 248 -9.97 -11.30 7.47
N LYS A 249 -11.20 -11.65 7.86
CA LYS A 249 -12.42 -11.13 7.24
C LYS A 249 -13.25 -10.40 8.29
N ILE A 250 -13.94 -9.35 7.88
CA ILE A 250 -14.88 -8.61 8.72
C ILE A 250 -16.17 -8.33 7.95
N TYR A 251 -17.25 -8.13 8.68
CA TYR A 251 -18.47 -7.54 8.13
C TYR A 251 -18.28 -6.03 7.95
N PRO A 252 -18.91 -5.41 6.95
CA PRO A 252 -18.87 -3.95 6.73
C PRO A 252 -19.26 -3.16 7.98
N SER A 253 -20.29 -3.62 8.70
CA SER A 253 -20.75 -2.98 9.95
C SER A 253 -19.73 -2.97 11.08
N SER A 254 -18.61 -3.69 10.96
CA SER A 254 -17.52 -3.68 11.95
C SER A 254 -16.41 -2.67 11.59
N MET A 255 -16.52 -1.96 10.47
CA MET A 255 -15.51 -1.00 10.00
C MET A 255 -15.60 0.38 10.65
N GLU A 256 -16.80 0.77 11.11
CA GLU A 256 -17.12 2.06 11.74
C GLU A 256 -16.12 2.45 12.86
N GLY A 257 -15.57 1.44 13.54
CA GLY A 257 -14.61 1.59 14.63
C GLY A 257 -13.14 1.35 14.28
N MET A 258 -12.77 1.09 13.02
CA MET A 258 -11.37 0.78 12.65
C MET A 258 -10.62 2.00 12.12
N ARG A 259 -11.25 2.81 11.25
CA ARG A 259 -10.55 3.88 10.52
C ARG A 259 -10.06 5.03 11.41
N ALA A 260 -10.91 5.50 12.32
CA ALA A 260 -10.54 6.56 13.27
C ALA A 260 -9.40 6.09 14.19
N THR A 261 -9.47 4.83 14.59
CA THR A 261 -8.64 4.25 15.64
C THR A 261 -7.22 3.99 15.15
N PHE A 262 -7.01 3.59 13.89
CA PHE A 262 -5.66 3.47 13.31
C PHE A 262 -4.88 4.80 13.31
N SER A 263 -5.57 5.94 13.21
CA SER A 263 -4.93 7.26 13.32
C SER A 263 -4.41 7.54 14.74
N ASP A 264 -5.00 6.90 15.75
CA ASP A 264 -4.66 7.04 17.17
C ASP A 264 -3.69 5.95 17.69
N GLY A 265 -3.14 5.13 16.79
CA GLY A 265 -2.15 4.09 17.13
C GLY A 265 -2.73 2.69 17.35
N TYR A 266 -3.98 2.47 16.95
CA TYR A 266 -4.62 1.17 16.96
C TYR A 266 -3.88 0.16 16.07
N THR A 267 -3.80 -1.08 16.53
CA THR A 267 -2.90 -2.10 16.02
C THR A 267 -3.66 -3.29 15.43
N LEU A 268 -2.99 -4.15 14.66
CA LEU A 268 -3.59 -5.41 14.18
C LEU A 268 -4.08 -6.28 15.34
N LEU A 269 -3.35 -6.29 16.45
CA LEU A 269 -3.73 -7.03 17.66
C LEU A 269 -5.10 -6.55 18.14
N GLU A 270 -5.27 -5.23 18.33
CA GLU A 270 -6.53 -4.66 18.81
C GLU A 270 -7.65 -4.85 17.78
N ALA A 271 -7.36 -4.70 16.47
CA ALA A 271 -8.30 -4.98 15.39
C ALA A 271 -8.83 -6.43 15.45
N THR A 272 -7.97 -7.37 15.79
CA THR A 272 -8.31 -8.79 15.88
C THR A 272 -9.03 -9.13 17.18
N GLU A 273 -8.73 -8.43 18.28
CA GLU A 273 -9.33 -8.68 19.60
C GLU A 273 -10.69 -8.00 19.78
N THR A 274 -10.92 -6.82 19.20
CA THR A 274 -12.18 -6.08 19.39
C THR A 274 -13.19 -6.23 18.27
N HIS A 275 -12.76 -6.54 17.04
CA HIS A 275 -13.67 -6.74 15.92
C HIS A 275 -13.73 -8.23 15.56
N CYS A 276 -14.95 -8.74 15.33
CA CYS A 276 -15.21 -10.14 15.02
C CYS A 276 -14.52 -10.56 13.71
N VAL A 277 -13.26 -10.95 13.82
CA VAL A 277 -12.47 -11.58 12.77
C VAL A 277 -13.05 -12.95 12.48
N ILE A 278 -13.63 -13.12 11.30
CA ILE A 278 -14.08 -14.43 10.82
C ILE A 278 -12.89 -15.12 10.15
N GLY A 279 -12.40 -16.17 10.80
CA GLY A 279 -11.40 -17.08 10.24
C GLY A 279 -9.98 -16.51 10.22
N ASN A 280 -9.09 -17.11 11.00
CA ASN A 280 -7.66 -17.10 10.67
C ASN A 280 -7.49 -18.15 9.57
N GLU A 281 -7.41 -17.72 8.32
CA GLU A 281 -6.89 -18.61 7.29
C GLU A 281 -5.38 -18.65 7.48
N GLU A 282 -4.91 -19.66 8.22
CA GLU A 282 -3.50 -19.94 8.37
C GLU A 282 -2.85 -20.13 7.00
N SER A 283 -1.62 -19.61 6.87
CA SER A 283 -0.82 -19.69 5.65
C SER A 283 -0.30 -21.09 5.38
#